data_AF-A0AAU9G728-F1
#
_entry.id   AF-A0AAU9G728-F1
#
_cell.length_a   1.000
_cell.length_b   1.000
_cell.length_c   1.000
_cell.angle_alpha   90.00
_cell.angle_beta   90.00
_cell.angle_gamma   90.00
#
_symmetry.space_group_name_H-M   'P 1'
#
loop_
_entity.id
_entity.type
_entity.pdbx_description
1 polymer ?
#
loop_
_entity_poly.entity_id
_entity_poly.type
_entity_poly.pdbx_seq_one_letter_code
_entity_poly.pdbx_strand_id
1 'polypeptide(L)'
;MVLCTSFCYYFDLRWGCILSGLALLFYYSLMAYLLFDDLENTKVELDDSIDGHLDTQGFLVLGTTYSVMAVVCLVLFLAGLLKSPWLCLAFLLTQIPAVLVNCFYLFVAFLYTIEVEMFIMYAVPQILVIYIDLVAYSYMAELRIVAKIRKYANAEAKLEEY
;
A
#
# COMPACT_ATOMS: atom_id res chain seq x y z
N MET A 1 5.78 -17.73 -7.80
CA MET A 1 7.05 -16.97 -7.71
C MET A 1 7.70 -16.73 -9.07
N VAL A 2 7.68 -17.70 -10.00
CA VAL A 2 8.33 -17.60 -11.33
C VAL A 2 7.74 -16.53 -12.27
N LEU A 3 6.44 -16.20 -12.16
CA LEU A 3 5.84 -15.15 -13.00
C LEU A 3 6.21 -13.72 -12.58
N CYS A 4 6.34 -13.44 -11.28
CA CYS A 4 6.75 -12.11 -10.81
C CYS A 4 8.23 -11.84 -11.10
N THR A 5 9.07 -12.88 -11.14
CA THR A 5 10.46 -12.75 -11.58
C THR A 5 10.58 -12.29 -13.03
N SER A 6 9.66 -12.61 -13.94
CA SER A 6 9.79 -12.21 -15.37
C SER A 6 9.47 -10.75 -15.64
N PHE A 7 8.44 -10.16 -14.99
CA PHE A 7 8.15 -8.72 -15.13
C PHE A 7 9.13 -7.85 -14.34
N CYS A 8 9.62 -8.34 -13.18
CA CYS A 8 10.67 -7.69 -12.40
C CYS A 8 12.09 -7.90 -12.97
N TYR A 9 12.27 -8.75 -13.98
CA TYR A 9 13.54 -8.92 -14.67
C TYR A 9 13.86 -7.72 -15.59
N TYR A 10 12.83 -7.07 -16.14
CA TYR A 10 12.98 -5.91 -17.02
C TYR A 10 13.02 -4.57 -16.26
N PHE A 11 12.42 -4.50 -15.07
CA PHE A 11 12.48 -3.37 -14.15
C PHE A 11 12.94 -3.84 -12.79
N ASP A 12 14.14 -3.42 -12.36
CA ASP A 12 14.72 -3.67 -11.04
C ASP A 12 13.65 -3.49 -9.93
N LEU A 13 13.52 -4.48 -9.04
CA LEU A 13 12.55 -4.52 -7.94
C LEU A 13 12.59 -3.25 -7.07
N ARG A 14 13.76 -2.63 -6.99
CA ARG A 14 13.95 -1.33 -6.34
C ARG A 14 13.11 -0.24 -7.00
N TRP A 15 13.17 -0.11 -8.32
CA TRP A 15 12.39 0.87 -9.06
C TRP A 15 10.90 0.57 -8.99
N GLY A 16 10.52 -0.72 -8.95
CA GLY A 16 9.16 -1.14 -8.66
C GLY A 16 8.63 -0.58 -7.34
N CYS A 17 9.41 -0.66 -6.25
CA CYS A 17 9.02 -0.09 -4.95
C CYS A 17 8.96 1.44 -4.98
N ILE A 18 9.91 2.11 -5.64
CA ILE A 18 9.96 3.58 -5.73
C ILE A 18 8.75 4.11 -6.51
N LEU A 19 8.49 3.55 -7.70
CA LEU A 19 7.38 3.97 -8.56
C LEU A 19 6.03 3.67 -7.91
N SER A 20 5.88 2.49 -7.32
CA SER A 20 4.64 2.12 -6.61
C SER A 20 4.40 3.04 -5.41
N GLY A 21 5.42 3.29 -4.60
CA GLY A 21 5.33 4.20 -3.45
C GLY A 21 4.95 5.62 -3.88
N LEU A 22 5.55 6.14 -4.95
CA LEU A 22 5.26 7.49 -5.46
C LEU A 22 3.87 7.60 -6.07
N ALA A 23 3.45 6.61 -6.87
CA ALA A 23 2.12 6.57 -7.47
C ALA A 23 1.02 6.50 -6.40
N LEU A 24 1.19 5.64 -5.39
CA LEU A 24 0.25 5.53 -4.28
C LEU A 24 0.24 6.78 -3.41
N LEU A 25 1.39 7.41 -3.17
CA LEU A 25 1.46 8.65 -2.41
C LEU A 25 0.67 9.76 -3.10
N PHE A 26 0.78 9.88 -4.42
CA PHE A 26 -0.04 10.81 -5.19
C PHE A 26 -1.53 10.44 -5.12
N TYR A 27 -1.88 9.18 -5.33
CA TYR A 27 -3.26 8.70 -5.28
C TYR A 27 -3.92 8.95 -3.93
N TYR A 28 -3.32 8.48 -2.83
CA TYR A 28 -3.90 8.60 -1.50
C TYR A 28 -3.98 10.06 -1.04
N SER A 29 -3.00 10.90 -1.39
CA SER A 29 -3.03 12.33 -1.08
C SER A 29 -4.12 13.06 -1.87
N LEU A 30 -4.29 12.75 -3.16
CA LEU A 30 -5.34 13.32 -3.99
C LEU A 30 -6.73 12.93 -3.48
N MET A 31 -6.94 11.66 -3.14
CA MET A 31 -8.21 11.19 -2.59
C MET A 31 -8.50 11.82 -1.22
N ALA A 32 -7.50 11.96 -0.35
CA ALA A 32 -7.67 12.68 0.92
C ALA A 32 -8.07 14.14 0.70
N TYR A 33 -7.42 14.83 -0.24
CA TYR A 33 -7.75 16.20 -0.60
C TYR A 33 -9.20 16.32 -1.08
N LEU A 34 -9.62 15.50 -2.04
CA LEU A 34 -10.99 15.52 -2.57
C LEU A 34 -12.02 15.25 -1.48
N LEU A 35 -11.78 14.27 -0.61
CA LEU A 35 -12.70 13.94 0.49
C LEU A 35 -12.80 15.06 1.53
N PHE A 36 -11.71 15.80 1.80
CA PHE A 36 -11.76 16.95 2.70
C PHE A 36 -12.41 18.18 2.07
N ASP A 37 -12.22 18.38 0.77
CA ASP A 37 -12.90 19.43 -0.01
C ASP A 37 -14.41 19.18 -0.06
N ASP A 38 -14.82 17.94 -0.37
CA ASP A 38 -16.22 17.53 -0.34
C ASP A 38 -16.82 17.65 1.06
N LEU A 39 -16.05 17.32 2.12
CA LEU A 39 -16.49 17.50 3.51
C LEU A 39 -16.76 18.98 3.82
N GLU A 40 -15.91 19.90 3.37
CA GLU A 40 -16.08 21.33 3.58
C GLU A 40 -17.32 21.85 2.83
N ASN A 41 -17.51 21.42 1.58
CA ASN A 41 -18.67 21.80 0.78
C ASN A 41 -19.99 21.21 1.33
N THR A 42 -19.99 19.94 1.75
CA THR A 42 -21.17 19.26 2.30
C THR A 42 -21.60 19.85 3.66
N LYS A 43 -20.64 20.30 4.48
CA LYS A 43 -20.93 21.01 5.74
C LYS A 43 -21.66 22.32 5.53
N VAL A 44 -21.44 23.00 4.40
CA VAL A 44 -22.09 24.27 4.08
C VAL A 44 -23.54 24.06 3.62
N GLU A 45 -23.87 22.90 3.05
CA GLU A 45 -25.21 22.60 2.52
C GLU A 45 -26.18 21.95 3.54
N LEU A 46 -25.69 21.31 4.61
CA LEU A 46 -26.50 20.48 5.53
C LEU A 46 -26.55 20.97 7.00
N ASP A 47 -26.77 22.26 7.23
CA ASP A 47 -26.85 22.81 8.60
C ASP A 47 -28.14 22.45 9.38
N ASP A 48 -29.03 21.58 8.88
CA ASP A 48 -30.34 21.31 9.52
C ASP A 48 -30.88 19.86 9.44
N SER A 49 -30.08 18.82 9.13
CA SER A 49 -30.58 17.43 9.13
C SER A 49 -29.68 16.41 9.84
N ILE A 50 -30.32 15.47 10.56
CA ILE A 50 -29.65 14.38 11.30
C ILE A 50 -28.88 13.45 10.35
N ASP A 51 -29.35 13.26 9.11
CA ASP A 51 -28.68 12.46 8.09
C ASP A 51 -27.36 13.11 7.63
N GLY A 52 -27.26 14.44 7.60
CA GLY A 52 -26.02 15.15 7.25
C GLY A 52 -24.88 14.93 8.23
N HIS A 53 -25.18 14.60 9.49
CA HIS A 53 -24.16 14.32 10.50
C HIS A 53 -23.47 12.96 10.28
N LEU A 54 -24.21 11.96 9.78
CA LEU A 54 -23.68 10.63 9.46
C LEU A 54 -22.77 10.68 8.23
N ASP A 55 -23.20 11.38 7.19
CA ASP A 55 -22.40 11.51 5.96
C ASP A 55 -21.11 12.30 6.20
N THR A 56 -21.16 13.42 6.93
CA THR A 56 -19.95 14.19 7.28
C THR A 56 -18.96 13.42 8.15
N GLN A 57 -19.43 12.53 9.04
CA GLN A 57 -18.54 11.64 9.79
C GLN A 57 -17.88 10.60 8.87
N GLY A 58 -18.62 10.04 7.92
CA GLY A 58 -18.10 9.11 6.92
C GLY A 58 -16.95 9.70 6.11
N PHE A 59 -17.15 10.89 5.54
CA PHE A 59 -16.12 11.62 4.79
C PHE A 59 -14.87 11.92 5.62
N LEU A 60 -15.04 12.30 6.89
CA LEU A 60 -13.93 12.59 7.80
C LEU A 60 -13.10 11.33 8.11
N VAL A 61 -13.77 10.21 8.40
CA VAL A 61 -13.10 8.92 8.65
C VAL A 61 -12.37 8.43 7.40
N LEU A 62 -12.99 8.53 6.23
CA LEU A 62 -12.35 8.17 4.96
C LEU A 62 -11.14 9.08 4.70
N GLY A 63 -11.29 10.41 4.73
CA GLY A 63 -10.20 11.36 4.46
C GLY A 63 -8.99 11.19 5.39
N THR A 64 -9.23 10.95 6.68
CA THR A 64 -8.17 10.65 7.65
C THR A 64 -7.48 9.32 7.34
N THR A 65 -8.23 8.29 6.96
CA THR A 65 -7.67 6.98 6.57
C THR A 65 -6.80 7.09 5.33
N TYR A 66 -7.25 7.81 4.29
CA TYR A 66 -6.46 8.09 3.08
C TYR A 66 -5.17 8.86 3.42
N SER A 67 -5.23 9.80 4.35
CA SER A 67 -4.05 10.55 4.82
C SER A 67 -3.02 9.65 5.52
N VAL A 68 -3.48 8.72 6.38
CA VAL A 68 -2.60 7.74 7.03
C VAL A 68 -1.95 6.82 5.99
N MET A 69 -2.71 6.37 4.99
CA MET A 69 -2.18 5.52 3.92
C MET A 69 -1.14 6.24 3.05
N ALA A 70 -1.28 7.56 2.83
CA ALA A 70 -0.25 8.35 2.16
C ALA A 70 1.08 8.34 2.95
N VAL A 71 1.02 8.46 4.28
CA VAL A 71 2.21 8.35 5.14
C VAL A 71 2.83 6.95 5.08
N VAL A 72 1.99 5.90 5.07
CA VAL A 72 2.47 4.52 4.90
C VAL A 72 3.16 4.33 3.54
N CYS A 73 2.65 4.94 2.47
CA CYS A 73 3.27 4.85 1.14
C CYS A 73 4.62 5.58 1.08
N LEU A 74 4.79 6.64 1.86
CA LEU A 74 6.08 7.30 2.04
C LEU A 74 7.12 6.33 2.63
N VAL A 75 6.72 5.44 3.55
CA VAL A 75 7.60 4.40 4.09
C VAL A 75 8.10 3.46 2.99
N LEU A 76 7.23 3.02 2.07
CA LEU A 76 7.62 2.17 0.94
C LEU A 76 8.58 2.90 -0.01
N PHE A 77 8.28 4.15 -0.33
CA PHE A 77 9.14 4.99 -1.16
C PHE A 77 10.54 5.15 -0.56
N LEU A 78 10.62 5.47 0.75
CA LEU A 78 11.88 5.55 1.48
C LEU A 78 12.59 4.20 1.56
N ALA A 79 11.86 3.09 1.66
CA ALA A 79 12.45 1.75 1.66
C ALA A 79 13.23 1.47 0.37
N GLY A 80 12.68 1.86 -0.79
CA GLY A 80 13.34 1.73 -2.09
C GLY A 80 14.54 2.69 -2.26
N LEU A 81 14.47 3.90 -1.71
CA LEU A 81 15.58 4.86 -1.75
C LEU A 81 16.76 4.42 -0.85
N LEU A 82 16.46 4.09 0.41
CA LEU A 82 17.43 3.76 1.45
C LEU A 82 17.89 2.29 1.40
N LYS A 83 17.28 1.47 0.53
CA LYS A 83 17.55 0.02 0.42
C LYS A 83 17.39 -0.70 1.76
N SER A 84 16.39 -0.31 2.54
CA SER A 84 16.18 -0.80 3.90
C SER A 84 15.12 -1.91 3.94
N PRO A 85 15.49 -3.15 4.32
CA PRO A 85 14.52 -4.25 4.43
C PRO A 85 13.56 -4.06 5.61
N TRP A 86 13.94 -3.30 6.64
CA TRP A 86 13.10 -3.00 7.80
C TRP A 86 11.93 -2.08 7.44
N LEU A 87 12.16 -1.09 6.57
CA LEU A 87 11.11 -0.21 6.09
C LEU A 87 10.12 -0.96 5.19
N CYS A 88 10.60 -1.89 4.36
CA CYS A 88 9.72 -2.78 3.59
C CYS A 88 8.83 -3.62 4.51
N LEU A 89 9.41 -4.18 5.58
CA LEU A 89 8.66 -4.96 6.57
C LEU A 89 7.61 -4.10 7.29
N ALA A 90 7.98 -2.88 7.71
CA ALA A 90 7.06 -1.96 8.36
C ALA A 90 5.86 -1.65 7.45
N PHE A 91 6.11 -1.33 6.17
CA PHE A 91 5.06 -1.12 5.17
C PHE A 91 4.12 -2.33 5.05
N LEU A 92 4.67 -3.54 4.89
CA LEU A 92 3.88 -4.76 4.75
C LEU A 92 3.00 -5.04 5.97
N LEU A 93 3.51 -4.78 7.18
CA LEU A 93 2.74 -4.94 8.42
C LEU A 93 1.59 -3.92 8.50
N THR A 94 1.84 -2.67 8.11
CA THR A 94 0.82 -1.62 8.12
C THR A 94 -0.28 -1.81 7.07
N GLN A 95 -0.03 -2.61 6.02
CA GLN A 95 -1.03 -2.93 4.99
C GLN A 95 -2.05 -3.99 5.43
N ILE A 96 -1.71 -4.84 6.42
CA ILE A 96 -2.58 -5.94 6.87
C ILE A 96 -4.01 -5.47 7.22
N PRO A 97 -4.20 -4.40 8.02
CA PRO A 97 -5.55 -3.94 8.36
C PRO A 97 -6.35 -3.50 7.13
N ALA A 98 -5.74 -2.77 6.20
CA ALA A 98 -6.43 -2.29 5.00
C ALA A 98 -6.84 -3.44 4.08
N VAL A 99 -5.96 -4.42 3.90
CA VAL A 99 -6.23 -5.65 3.15
C VAL A 99 -7.39 -6.43 3.78
N LEU A 100 -7.41 -6.57 5.12
CA LEU A 100 -8.49 -7.26 5.83
C LEU A 100 -9.84 -6.54 5.69
N VAL A 101 -9.85 -5.21 5.80
CA VAL A 101 -11.06 -4.39 5.64
C VAL A 101 -11.64 -4.55 4.24
N ASN A 102 -10.81 -4.43 3.19
CA ASN A 102 -11.27 -4.65 1.81
C ASN A 102 -11.76 -6.08 1.56
N CYS A 103 -11.07 -7.09 2.10
CA CYS A 103 -11.52 -8.48 2.02
C CYS A 103 -12.88 -8.68 2.70
N PHE A 104 -13.12 -8.03 3.84
CA PHE A 104 -14.41 -8.07 4.52
C PHE A 104 -15.51 -7.45 3.65
N TYR A 105 -15.28 -6.28 3.05
CA TYR A 105 -16.26 -5.65 2.17
C TYR A 105 -16.54 -6.47 0.91
N LEU A 106 -15.51 -7.08 0.30
CA LEU A 106 -15.68 -8.02 -0.81
C LEU A 106 -16.51 -9.24 -0.41
N PHE A 107 -16.27 -9.78 0.78
CA PHE A 107 -17.02 -10.91 1.31
C PHE A 107 -18.50 -10.55 1.55
N VAL A 108 -18.76 -9.38 2.14
CA VAL A 108 -20.12 -8.85 2.31
C VAL A 108 -20.79 -8.65 0.95
N ALA A 109 -20.11 -8.01 -0.01
CA ALA A 109 -20.65 -7.80 -1.35
C ALA A 109 -21.00 -9.12 -2.05
N PHE A 110 -20.18 -10.15 -1.88
CA PHE A 110 -20.44 -11.49 -2.39
C PHE A 110 -21.66 -12.14 -1.73
N LEU A 111 -21.80 -12.07 -0.40
CA LEU A 111 -22.92 -12.66 0.33
C LEU A 111 -24.27 -12.00 0.01
N TYR A 112 -24.28 -10.68 -0.17
CA TYR A 112 -25.51 -9.91 -0.43
C TYR A 112 -25.84 -9.78 -1.92
N THR A 113 -25.13 -10.48 -2.81
CA THR A 113 -25.34 -10.41 -4.27
C THR A 113 -25.41 -8.97 -4.78
N ILE A 114 -24.53 -8.12 -4.25
CA ILE A 114 -24.49 -6.71 -4.63
C ILE A 114 -24.08 -6.62 -6.11
N GLU A 115 -24.61 -5.59 -6.79
CA GLU A 115 -24.33 -5.25 -8.18
C GLU A 115 -22.85 -5.37 -8.54
N VAL A 116 -22.58 -5.90 -9.73
CA VAL A 116 -21.23 -6.19 -10.27
C VAL A 116 -20.30 -4.97 -10.19
N GLU A 117 -20.87 -3.76 -10.27
CA GLU A 117 -20.14 -2.49 -10.17
C GLU A 117 -19.46 -2.31 -8.81
N MET A 118 -20.15 -2.59 -7.72
CA MET A 118 -19.58 -2.55 -6.36
C MET A 118 -18.49 -3.60 -6.19
N PHE A 119 -18.69 -4.80 -6.74
CA PHE A 119 -17.67 -5.84 -6.71
C PHE A 119 -16.39 -5.40 -7.42
N ILE A 120 -16.50 -4.78 -8.60
CA ILE A 120 -15.36 -4.26 -9.36
C ILE A 120 -14.65 -3.14 -8.58
N MET A 121 -15.42 -2.22 -7.96
CA MET A 121 -14.88 -1.12 -7.17
C MET A 121 -14.01 -1.58 -5.99
N TYR A 122 -14.33 -2.71 -5.35
CA TYR A 122 -13.49 -3.25 -4.27
C TYR A 122 -12.43 -4.25 -4.75
N ALA A 123 -12.73 -5.05 -5.77
CA ALA A 123 -11.84 -6.10 -6.25
C ALA A 123 -10.59 -5.54 -6.96
N VAL A 124 -10.76 -4.49 -7.78
CA VAL A 124 -9.64 -3.91 -8.54
C VAL A 124 -8.59 -3.27 -7.61
N PRO A 125 -8.96 -2.39 -6.66
CA PRO A 125 -8.00 -1.88 -5.67
C PRO A 125 -7.35 -2.99 -4.86
N GLN A 126 -8.11 -4.03 -4.49
CA GLN A 126 -7.57 -5.16 -3.73
C GLN A 126 -6.49 -5.92 -4.51
N ILE A 127 -6.71 -6.19 -5.80
CA ILE A 127 -5.73 -6.86 -6.67
C ILE A 127 -4.47 -6.00 -6.79
N LEU A 128 -4.63 -4.68 -6.95
CA LEU A 128 -3.50 -3.75 -7.05
C LEU A 128 -2.68 -3.69 -5.75
N VAL A 129 -3.33 -3.64 -4.58
CA VAL A 129 -2.64 -3.66 -3.29
C VAL A 129 -1.86 -4.96 -3.11
N ILE A 130 -2.48 -6.12 -3.41
CA ILE A 130 -1.79 -7.42 -3.36
C ILE A 130 -0.57 -7.45 -4.27
N TYR A 131 -0.68 -6.88 -5.49
CA TYR A 131 0.45 -6.80 -6.40
C TYR A 131 1.60 -5.97 -5.82
N ILE A 132 1.31 -4.81 -5.24
CA ILE A 132 2.31 -3.94 -4.60
C ILE A 132 2.97 -4.64 -3.41
N ASP A 133 2.20 -5.34 -2.59
CA ASP A 133 2.73 -6.11 -1.46
C ASP A 133 3.66 -7.23 -1.93
N LEU A 134 3.32 -7.91 -3.03
CA LEU A 134 4.18 -8.92 -3.63
C LEU A 134 5.50 -8.32 -4.14
N VAL A 135 5.46 -7.12 -4.75
CA VAL A 135 6.67 -6.40 -5.19
C VAL A 135 7.53 -6.01 -3.99
N ALA A 136 6.94 -5.41 -2.95
CA ALA A 136 7.64 -5.01 -1.73
C ALA A 136 8.25 -6.21 -0.99
N TYR A 137 7.53 -7.32 -0.90
CA TYR A 137 8.02 -8.57 -0.33
C TYR A 137 9.18 -9.15 -1.14
N SER A 138 9.05 -9.18 -2.46
CA SER A 138 10.08 -9.69 -3.35
C SER A 138 11.38 -8.87 -3.25
N TYR A 139 11.25 -7.54 -3.19
CA TYR A 139 12.38 -6.64 -2.98
C TYR A 139 13.05 -6.86 -1.61
N MET A 140 12.25 -7.01 -0.54
CA MET A 140 12.78 -7.32 0.80
C MET A 140 13.54 -8.65 0.81
N ALA A 141 13.03 -9.68 0.13
CA ALA A 141 13.68 -10.98 0.02
C ALA A 141 15.04 -10.86 -0.70
N GLU A 142 15.09 -10.11 -1.80
CA GLU A 142 16.34 -9.83 -2.54
C GLU A 142 17.38 -9.15 -1.64
N LEU A 143 17.00 -8.09 -0.92
CA LEU A 143 17.89 -7.38 0.01
C LEU A 143 18.47 -8.32 1.08
N ARG A 144 17.65 -9.24 1.60
CA ARG A 144 18.10 -10.23 2.60
C ARG A 144 19.09 -11.24 2.00
N ILE A 145 18.85 -11.70 0.78
CA ILE A 145 19.76 -12.62 0.07
C ILE A 145 21.10 -11.95 -0.17
N VAL A 146 21.12 -10.72 -0.68
CA VAL A 146 22.35 -9.95 -0.93
C VAL A 146 23.13 -9.71 0.37
N ALA A 147 22.44 -9.34 1.45
CA ALA A 147 23.08 -9.17 2.76
C ALA A 147 23.71 -10.46 3.28
N LYS A 148 23.05 -11.61 3.06
CA LYS A 148 23.54 -12.93 3.45
C LYS A 148 24.79 -13.31 2.64
N ILE A 149 24.78 -13.12 1.32
CA ILE A 149 25.92 -13.40 0.44
C ILE A 149 27.14 -12.55 0.84
N ARG A 150 26.96 -11.25 1.04
CA ARG A 150 28.05 -10.36 1.47
C ARG A 150 28.64 -10.78 2.82
N LYS A 151 27.81 -11.26 3.75
CA LYS A 151 28.28 -11.75 5.05
C LYS A 151 29.17 -12.99 4.91
N TYR A 152 28.83 -13.93 4.01
CA TYR A 152 29.66 -15.11 3.75
C TYR A 152 30.96 -14.76 3.03
N ALA A 153 30.91 -13.92 1.99
CA ALA A 153 32.12 -13.49 1.28
C ALA A 153 33.13 -12.80 2.22
N ASN A 154 32.65 -11.97 3.14
CA ASN A 154 33.51 -11.34 4.15
C ASN A 154 34.06 -12.33 5.19
N ALA A 155 33.37 -13.45 5.42
CA ALA A 155 33.83 -14.50 6.34
C ALA A 155 34.91 -15.37 5.69
N GLU A 156 34.78 -15.69 4.40
CA GLU A 156 35.80 -16.39 3.61
C GLU A 156 37.07 -15.54 3.45
N ALA A 157 36.94 -14.25 3.13
CA ALA A 157 38.09 -13.35 3.05
C ALA A 157 38.89 -13.26 4.37
N LYS A 158 38.20 -13.33 5.52
CA LYS A 158 38.85 -13.38 6.84
C LYS A 158 39.54 -14.71 7.14
N LEU A 159 39.15 -15.81 6.51
CA LEU A 159 39.77 -17.12 6.69
C LEU A 159 41.03 -17.28 5.85
N GLU A 160 41.12 -16.61 4.69
CA GLU A 160 42.32 -16.60 3.84
C GLU A 160 43.46 -15.72 4.36
N GLU A 161 43.19 -14.83 5.31
CA GLU A 161 44.19 -13.96 5.97
C GLU A 161 44.95 -14.64 7.14
N TYR A 162 44.60 -15.88 7.53
CA TYR A 162 45.25 -16.67 8.59
C TYR A 162 46.00 -17.87 8.03
#